data_AF-A0A3S9V9G7-F1
#
_entry.id   AF-A0A3S9V9G7-F1
#
_cell.length_a   1.000
_cell.length_b   1.000
_cell.length_c   1.000
_cell.angle_alpha   90.00
_cell.angle_beta   90.00
_cell.angle_gamma   90.00
#
_symmetry.space_group_name_H-M   'P 1'
#
loop_
_entity.id
_entity.type
_entity.pdbx_description
1 polymer ?
#
loop_
_entity_poly.entity_id
_entity_poly.type
_entity_poly.pdbx_seq_one_letter_code
_entity_poly.pdbx_strand_id
1 'polypeptide(L)'
;MDDHRDDQQDEAEALLARIMMIRDDLKAGRLTWAQVEAYRRLGRTVERITRQMDAAPDLETADALWREGVKIIRTYLAEHFAAPTCH
;
A
#
# COMPACT_ATOMS: atom_id res chain seq x y z
N MET A 1 -2.03 6.33 26.46
CA MET A 1 -1.17 5.45 25.64
C MET A 1 -1.91 5.30 24.34
N ASP A 2 -1.69 6.24 23.42
CA ASP A 2 -2.51 6.42 22.21
C ASP A 2 -1.62 6.69 20.97
N ASP A 3 -0.29 6.68 21.16
CA ASP A 3 0.76 6.99 20.18
C ASP A 3 0.78 6.00 19.00
N HIS A 4 0.38 4.75 19.25
CA HIS A 4 0.38 3.70 18.22
C HIS A 4 -0.72 3.87 17.18
N ARG A 5 -1.84 4.50 17.53
CA ARG A 5 -2.98 4.64 16.61
C ARG A 5 -2.78 5.78 15.62
N ASP A 6 -2.10 6.85 16.06
CA ASP A 6 -1.68 7.97 15.22
C ASP A 6 -0.66 7.49 14.17
N ASP A 7 0.38 6.75 14.59
CA ASP A 7 1.43 6.27 13.68
C ASP A 7 0.88 5.33 12.58
N GLN A 8 -0.08 4.46 12.93
CA GLN A 8 -0.76 3.61 11.95
C GLN A 8 -1.63 4.41 10.98
N GLN A 9 -2.27 5.47 11.46
CA GLN A 9 -3.14 6.31 10.66
C GLN A 9 -2.34 7.20 9.69
N ASP A 10 -1.24 7.80 10.15
CA ASP A 10 -0.27 8.52 9.32
C ASP A 10 0.35 7.61 8.25
N GLU A 11 0.76 6.37 8.62
CA GLU A 11 1.34 5.44 7.65
C GLU A 11 0.32 4.99 6.58
N ALA A 12 -0.93 4.75 7.00
CA ALA A 12 -2.02 4.45 6.08
C ALA A 12 -2.31 5.63 5.14
N GLU A 13 -2.33 6.85 5.64
CA GLU A 13 -2.55 8.05 4.84
C GLU A 13 -1.43 8.28 3.83
N ALA A 14 -0.16 8.13 4.24
CA ALA A 14 0.99 8.24 3.35
C ALA A 14 0.96 7.18 2.23
N LEU A 15 0.58 5.93 2.56
CA LEU A 15 0.38 4.87 1.58
C LEU A 15 -0.73 5.19 0.60
N LEU A 16 -1.88 5.66 1.10
CA LEU A 16 -3.03 6.05 0.27
C LEU A 16 -2.65 7.19 -0.67
N ALA A 17 -1.99 8.24 -0.18
CA ALA A 17 -1.51 9.36 -0.98
C ALA A 17 -0.59 8.88 -2.12
N ARG A 18 0.34 7.96 -1.82
CA ARG A 18 1.26 7.40 -2.81
C ARG A 18 0.53 6.56 -3.86
N ILE A 19 -0.46 5.76 -3.46
CA ILE A 19 -1.31 5.00 -4.38
C ILE A 19 -2.15 5.94 -5.26
N MET A 20 -2.66 7.04 -4.71
CA MET A 20 -3.41 8.04 -5.47
C MET A 20 -2.54 8.73 -6.52
N MET A 21 -1.29 9.08 -6.19
CA MET A 21 -0.33 9.63 -7.16
C MET A 21 -0.08 8.66 -8.32
N ILE A 22 0.17 7.37 -8.02
CA ILE A 22 0.37 6.35 -9.06
C ILE A 22 -0.88 6.18 -9.93
N ARG A 23 -2.07 6.27 -9.32
CA ARG A 23 -3.33 6.23 -10.06
C ARG A 23 -3.49 7.44 -10.99
N ASP A 24 -3.04 8.62 -10.57
CA ASP A 24 -3.03 9.81 -11.41
C ASP A 24 -2.07 9.63 -12.60
N ASP A 25 -0.85 9.15 -12.36
CA ASP A 25 0.12 8.83 -13.41
C ASP A 25 -0.41 7.78 -14.39
N LEU A 26 -1.14 6.78 -13.90
CA LEU A 26 -1.82 5.79 -14.74
C LEU A 26 -2.85 6.46 -15.66
N LYS A 27 -3.69 7.33 -15.12
CA LYS A 27 -4.72 8.05 -15.89
C LYS A 27 -4.13 9.04 -16.89
N ALA A 28 -3.02 9.68 -16.50
CA ALA A 28 -2.27 10.60 -17.34
C ALA A 28 -1.43 9.88 -18.42
N GLY A 29 -1.37 8.54 -18.41
CA GLY A 29 -0.55 7.76 -19.34
C GLY A 29 0.95 7.92 -19.14
N ARG A 30 1.38 8.38 -17.95
CA ARG A 30 2.79 8.60 -17.58
C ARG A 30 3.50 7.31 -17.14
N LEU A 31 2.74 6.26 -16.84
CA LEU A 31 3.30 4.96 -16.45
C LEU A 31 3.72 4.13 -17.66
N THR A 32 4.83 3.42 -17.50
CA THR A 32 5.26 2.38 -18.46
C THR A 32 4.35 1.15 -18.37
N TRP A 33 4.31 0.33 -19.42
CA TRP A 33 3.55 -0.95 -19.41
C TRP A 33 3.89 -1.85 -18.21
N ALA A 34 5.17 -1.92 -17.83
CA ALA A 34 5.63 -2.67 -16.66
C ALA A 34 5.05 -2.11 -15.35
N GLN A 35 4.99 -0.78 -15.21
CA GLN A 35 4.37 -0.11 -14.06
C GLN A 35 2.85 -0.28 -14.03
N VAL A 36 2.18 -0.27 -15.20
CA VAL A 36 0.74 -0.56 -15.28
C VAL A 36 0.44 -1.99 -14.81
N GLU A 37 1.27 -2.96 -15.21
CA GLU A 37 1.13 -4.34 -14.74
C GLU A 37 1.42 -4.46 -13.25
N ALA A 38 2.46 -3.79 -12.75
CA ALA A 38 2.78 -3.73 -11.33
C ALA A 38 1.63 -3.13 -10.51
N TYR A 39 0.98 -2.06 -10.99
CA TYR A 39 -0.19 -1.47 -10.34
C TYR A 39 -1.37 -2.46 -10.26
N ARG A 40 -1.63 -3.23 -11.32
CA ARG A 40 -2.66 -4.29 -11.29
C ARG A 40 -2.32 -5.42 -10.32
N ARG A 41 -1.05 -5.80 -10.22
CA ARG A 41 -0.58 -6.80 -9.24
C ARG A 41 -0.73 -6.27 -7.81
N LEU A 42 -0.39 -5.01 -7.58
CA LEU A 42 -0.58 -4.34 -6.29
C LEU A 42 -2.04 -4.40 -5.83
N GLY A 43 -2.99 -4.09 -6.72
CA GLY A 43 -4.43 -4.17 -6.39
C GLY A 43 -4.86 -5.57 -5.91
N ARG A 44 -4.36 -6.64 -6.56
CA ARG A 44 -4.62 -8.02 -6.13
C ARG A 44 -3.97 -8.37 -4.80
N THR A 45 -2.77 -7.85 -4.54
CA THR A 45 -2.08 -8.05 -3.25
C THR A 45 -2.85 -7.38 -2.11
N VAL A 46 -3.29 -6.13 -2.30
CA VAL A 46 -4.10 -5.38 -1.33
C VAL A 46 -5.41 -6.12 -1.05
N GLU A 47 -6.14 -6.54 -2.08
CA GLU A 47 -7.39 -7.29 -1.94
C GLU A 47 -7.20 -8.58 -1.12
N ARG A 48 -6.09 -9.30 -1.37
CA ARG A 48 -5.76 -10.51 -0.62
C ARG A 48 -5.53 -10.24 0.86
N ILE A 49 -4.75 -9.20 1.18
CA ILE A 49 -4.46 -8.81 2.57
C ILE A 49 -5.75 -8.39 3.27
N THR A 50 -6.56 -7.53 2.64
CA THR A 50 -7.84 -7.09 3.20
C THR A 50 -8.78 -8.26 3.47
N ARG A 51 -8.82 -9.25 2.57
CA ARG A 51 -9.62 -10.46 2.78
C ARG A 51 -9.10 -11.33 3.93
N GLN A 52 -7.78 -11.40 4.11
CA GLN A 52 -7.19 -12.11 5.26
C GLN A 52 -7.48 -11.39 6.57
N MET A 53 -7.44 -10.05 6.58
CA MET A 53 -7.80 -9.24 7.75
C MET A 53 -9.28 -9.39 8.10
N ASP A 54 -10.18 -9.39 7.11
CA ASP A 54 -11.62 -9.60 7.31
C ASP A 54 -11.94 -10.99 7.85
N ALA A 55 -11.17 -12.00 7.42
CA ALA A 55 -11.28 -13.37 7.91
C ALA A 55 -10.53 -13.63 9.24
N ALA A 56 -9.88 -12.62 9.81
CA ALA A 56 -9.09 -12.79 11.03
C ALA A 56 -10.01 -13.09 12.24
N PRO A 57 -9.64 -14.04 13.12
CA PRO A 57 -10.46 -14.42 14.25
C PRO A 57 -10.49 -13.36 15.37
N ASP A 58 -9.44 -12.53 15.47
CA ASP A 58 -9.25 -11.57 16.56
C ASP A 58 -8.53 -10.30 16.05
N LEU A 59 -8.70 -9.21 16.80
CA LEU A 59 -8.10 -7.91 16.49
C LEU A 59 -6.57 -7.95 16.43
N GLU A 60 -5.91 -8.76 17.27
CA GLU A 60 -4.45 -8.91 17.25
C GLU A 60 -3.96 -9.57 15.96
N THR A 61 -4.72 -10.53 15.43
CA THR A 61 -4.39 -11.17 14.15
C THR A 61 -4.62 -10.20 12.99
N ALA A 62 -5.69 -9.41 13.03
CA ALA A 62 -5.95 -8.37 12.04
C ALA A 62 -4.86 -7.28 12.06
N ASP A 63 -4.38 -6.86 13.23
CA ASP A 63 -3.29 -5.89 13.37
C ASP A 63 -1.95 -6.43 12.83
N ALA A 64 -1.62 -7.69 13.14
CA ALA A 64 -0.42 -8.35 12.61
C ALA A 64 -0.46 -8.44 11.07
N LEU A 65 -1.61 -8.83 10.50
CA LEU A 65 -1.84 -8.86 9.06
C LEU A 65 -1.77 -7.47 8.43
N TRP A 66 -2.27 -6.44 9.13
CA TRP A 66 -2.17 -5.06 8.69
C TRP A 66 -0.71 -4.62 8.60
N ARG A 67 0.09 -4.80 9.66
CA ARG A 67 1.52 -4.42 9.68
C ARG A 67 2.32 -5.14 8.61
N GLU A 68 2.07 -6.43 8.43
CA GLU A 68 2.71 -7.23 7.37
C GLU A 68 2.29 -6.72 5.99
N GLY A 69 1.00 -6.45 5.80
CA GLY A 69 0.44 -5.94 4.56
C GLY A 69 1.04 -4.58 4.17
N VAL A 70 1.13 -3.66 5.12
CA VAL A 70 1.78 -2.35 4.94
C VAL A 70 3.22 -2.51 4.50
N LYS A 71 3.99 -3.38 5.16
CA LYS A 71 5.38 -3.65 4.80
C LYS A 71 5.50 -4.18 3.37
N ILE A 72 4.65 -5.15 2.99
CA ILE A 72 4.64 -5.72 1.64
C ILE A 72 4.33 -4.64 0.61
N ILE A 73 3.26 -3.85 0.83
CA ILE A 73 2.85 -2.79 -0.08
C ILE A 73 3.97 -1.75 -0.23
N ARG A 74 4.58 -1.32 0.88
CA ARG A 74 5.63 -0.31 0.88
C ARG A 74 6.87 -0.78 0.14
N THR A 75 7.32 -2.01 0.36
CA THR A 75 8.43 -2.61 -0.39
C THR A 75 8.09 -2.70 -1.88
N TYR A 76 6.91 -3.21 -2.22
CA TYR A 76 6.45 -3.33 -3.61
C TYR A 76 6.40 -1.98 -4.33
N LEU A 77 5.91 -0.95 -3.65
CA LEU A 77 5.89 0.42 -4.16
C LEU A 77 7.29 0.95 -4.37
N ALA A 78 8.23 0.72 -3.45
CA ALA A 78 9.61 1.18 -3.60
C ALA A 78 10.32 0.51 -4.79
N GLU A 79 10.05 -0.78 -5.04
CA GLU A 79 10.67 -1.54 -6.14
C GLU A 79 10.14 -1.15 -7.53
N HIS A 80 8.84 -0.89 -7.65
CA HIS A 80 8.19 -0.65 -8.95
C HIS A 80 7.87 0.82 -9.24
N PHE A 81 7.76 1.64 -8.19
CA PHE A 81 7.42 3.05 -8.24
C PHE A 81 8.40 3.81 -7.35
N ALA A 82 9.64 3.91 -7.84
CA ALA A 82 10.68 4.72 -7.22
C ALA A 82 10.07 6.07 -6.84
N ALA A 83 10.25 6.47 -5.58
CA ALA A 83 9.86 7.81 -5.18
C ALA A 83 10.62 8.78 -6.10
N PRO A 84 9.99 9.84 -6.62
CA PRO A 84 10.76 10.89 -7.26
C PRO A 84 11.81 11.30 -6.24
N THR A 85 13.09 11.10 -6.58
CA THR A 85 14.19 11.63 -5.79
C THR A 85 14.03 13.14 -5.84
N CYS A 86 13.40 13.73 -4.81
CA CYS A 86 13.48 15.16 -4.58
C CYS A 86 14.96 15.47 -4.44
N HIS A 87 15.48 16.16 -5.45
CA HIS A 87 16.87 16.56 -5.57
C HIS A 87 17.01 18.03 -5.21
#